data_AF-A0A059A6M0-F1
#
_entry.id   AF-A0A059A6M0-F1
#
_cell.length_a   1.000
_cell.length_b   1.000
_cell.length_c   1.000
_cell.angle_alpha   90.00
_cell.angle_beta   90.00
_cell.angle_gamma   90.00
#
_symmetry.space_group_name_H-M   'P 1'
#
loop_
_entity.id
_entity.type
_entity.pdbx_description
1 polymer ?
#
loop_
_entity_poly.entity_id
_entity_poly.type
_entity_poly.pdbx_seq_one_letter_code
_entity_poly.pdbx_strand_id
1 'polypeptide(L)'
;HGGEGELSAAYAAEMQKLPNVRYISFDFHRVCGSSNFENLEILYEQISEDFEKQGYFLIDVGGKILEEQKGIIRSNCIDCLDRTNVTQSFLAQKSLDHQLRQIGVLTSSECISMFDEDYRKFRTLWAEQGDDISLEYAGTHALKGDLVRYGRQTLAGAIKDGMSALSRYYLNNFHDGIRQDAIDLVSGHYTVNRNGLSPFQLNGFDSLSGMVGCCRLCSFIWKM
;
A
#
# COMPACT_ATOMS: atom_id res chain seq x y z
N HIS A 1 4.26 -21.50 2.53
CA HIS A 1 3.43 -22.60 3.09
C HIS A 1 2.75 -22.08 4.34
N GLY A 2 1.50 -22.50 4.59
CA GLY A 2 0.61 -21.91 5.62
C GLY A 2 -0.63 -21.27 5.00
N GLY A 3 -1.55 -20.75 5.82
CA GLY A 3 -2.84 -20.21 5.38
C GLY A 3 -2.74 -19.03 4.39
N GLU A 4 -1.68 -18.24 4.45
CA GLU A 4 -1.40 -17.20 3.44
C GLU A 4 -1.13 -17.77 2.04
N GLY A 5 -0.55 -18.97 1.97
CA GLY A 5 -0.30 -19.66 0.71
C GLY A 5 -1.58 -20.13 0.03
N GLU A 6 -2.56 -20.59 0.84
CA GLU A 6 -3.88 -21.00 0.34
C GLU A 6 -4.67 -19.80 -0.17
N LEU A 7 -4.66 -18.68 0.56
CA LEU A 7 -5.30 -17.44 0.14
C LEU A 7 -4.69 -16.90 -1.15
N SER A 8 -3.36 -16.88 -1.24
CA SER A 8 -2.64 -16.44 -2.45
C SER A 8 -2.96 -17.32 -3.65
N ALA A 9 -3.04 -18.65 -3.47
CA ALA A 9 -3.43 -19.58 -4.52
C ALA A 9 -4.88 -19.38 -4.98
N ALA A 10 -5.81 -19.19 -4.05
CA ALA A 10 -7.21 -18.90 -4.36
C ALA A 10 -7.36 -17.58 -5.11
N TYR A 11 -6.68 -16.52 -4.65
CA TYR A 11 -6.69 -15.22 -5.33
C TYR A 11 -6.12 -15.33 -6.74
N ALA A 12 -4.99 -16.03 -6.92
CA ALA A 12 -4.39 -16.26 -8.24
C ALA A 12 -5.35 -16.99 -9.18
N ALA A 13 -6.07 -18.01 -8.68
CA ALA A 13 -7.03 -18.78 -9.46
C ALA A 13 -8.24 -17.92 -9.89
N GLU A 14 -8.73 -17.01 -9.03
CA GLU A 14 -9.80 -16.09 -9.41
C GLU A 14 -9.33 -15.02 -10.40
N MET A 15 -8.11 -14.48 -10.24
CA MET A 15 -7.57 -13.49 -11.16
C MET A 15 -7.40 -14.03 -12.58
N GLN A 16 -7.06 -15.31 -12.74
CA GLN A 16 -6.95 -15.96 -14.05
C GLN A 16 -8.27 -15.99 -14.84
N LYS A 17 -9.42 -15.86 -14.15
CA LYS A 17 -10.73 -15.85 -14.79
C LYS A 17 -11.12 -14.48 -15.35
N LEU A 18 -10.44 -13.42 -14.92
CA LEU A 18 -10.78 -12.05 -15.30
C LEU A 18 -10.17 -11.71 -16.67
N PRO A 19 -10.96 -11.22 -17.64
CA PRO A 19 -10.41 -10.73 -18.89
C PRO A 19 -9.65 -9.42 -18.65
N ASN A 20 -8.61 -9.19 -19.46
CA ASN A 20 -7.81 -7.95 -19.44
C ASN A 20 -7.07 -7.66 -18.12
N VAL A 21 -6.83 -8.69 -17.30
CA VAL A 21 -6.04 -8.59 -16.07
C VAL A 21 -4.87 -9.56 -16.15
N ARG A 22 -3.65 -9.06 -15.90
CA ARG A 22 -2.45 -9.88 -15.74
C ARG A 22 -2.09 -9.95 -14.26
N TYR A 23 -2.15 -11.15 -13.69
CA TYR A 23 -1.72 -11.39 -12.31
C TYR A 23 -0.26 -11.82 -12.24
N ILE A 24 0.49 -11.23 -11.31
CA ILE A 24 1.89 -11.57 -11.05
C ILE A 24 2.07 -11.75 -9.55
N SER A 25 2.56 -12.93 -9.17
CA SER A 25 2.93 -13.23 -7.79
C SER A 25 4.41 -12.94 -7.59
N PHE A 26 4.73 -12.07 -6.64
CA PHE A 26 6.11 -11.69 -6.33
C PHE A 26 6.42 -11.87 -4.84
N ASP A 27 7.39 -12.72 -4.53
CA ASP A 27 7.83 -12.97 -3.15
C ASP A 27 8.81 -11.87 -2.71
N PHE A 28 8.25 -10.76 -2.24
CA PHE A 28 9.02 -9.60 -1.80
C PHE A 28 9.98 -9.94 -0.66
N HIS A 29 9.57 -10.77 0.29
CA HIS A 29 10.39 -11.11 1.46
C HIS A 29 11.63 -11.88 1.05
N ARG A 30 11.47 -12.90 0.19
CA ARG A 30 12.60 -13.68 -0.30
C ARG A 30 13.52 -12.88 -1.21
N VAL A 31 12.95 -12.01 -2.04
CA VAL A 31 13.70 -11.30 -3.09
C VAL A 31 14.36 -10.03 -2.56
N CYS A 32 13.63 -9.18 -1.83
CA CYS A 32 14.14 -7.88 -1.36
C CYS A 32 14.61 -7.90 0.11
N GLY A 33 14.17 -8.88 0.91
CA GLY A 33 14.51 -8.95 2.33
C GLY A 33 14.10 -7.68 3.10
N SER A 34 14.95 -7.25 4.03
CA SER A 34 14.72 -6.05 4.84
C SER A 34 15.28 -4.76 4.24
N SER A 35 16.29 -4.84 3.35
CA SER A 35 17.07 -3.69 2.89
C SER A 35 17.35 -3.64 1.38
N ASN A 36 17.13 -4.70 0.61
CA ASN A 36 17.63 -4.83 -0.77
C ASN A 36 16.53 -4.51 -1.78
N PHE A 37 16.05 -3.28 -1.77
CA PHE A 37 14.95 -2.82 -2.61
C PHE A 37 15.32 -2.63 -4.07
N GLU A 38 16.62 -2.61 -4.38
CA GLU A 38 17.13 -2.69 -5.76
C GLU A 38 16.65 -3.95 -6.49
N ASN A 39 16.35 -5.03 -5.76
CA ASN A 39 15.82 -6.26 -6.34
C ASN A 39 14.36 -6.13 -6.84
N LEU A 40 13.71 -4.97 -6.65
CA LEU A 40 12.47 -4.65 -7.34
C LEU A 40 12.65 -4.52 -8.85
N GLU A 41 13.88 -4.35 -9.34
CA GLU A 41 14.16 -4.42 -10.78
C GLU A 41 13.75 -5.79 -11.35
N ILE A 42 13.88 -6.88 -10.59
CA ILE A 42 13.44 -8.23 -11.00
C ILE A 42 11.92 -8.28 -11.21
N LEU A 43 11.15 -7.54 -10.40
CA LEU A 43 9.72 -7.37 -10.63
C LEU A 43 9.47 -6.52 -11.87
N TYR A 44 10.20 -5.40 -12.00
CA TYR A 44 10.06 -4.48 -13.13
C TYR A 44 10.31 -5.18 -14.47
N GLU A 45 11.35 -6.00 -14.59
CA GLU A 45 11.67 -6.77 -15.79
C GLU A 45 10.52 -7.68 -16.24
N GLN A 46 9.68 -8.16 -15.30
CA GLN A 46 8.53 -8.99 -15.64
C GLN A 46 7.33 -8.17 -16.17
N ILE A 47 7.24 -6.89 -15.82
CA ILE A 47 6.09 -6.02 -16.11
C ILE A 47 6.40 -4.85 -17.03
N SER A 48 7.66 -4.59 -17.35
CA SER A 48 8.12 -3.37 -18.03
C SER A 48 7.40 -3.15 -19.37
N GLU A 49 7.21 -4.22 -20.15
CA GLU A 49 6.49 -4.16 -21.42
C GLU A 49 5.03 -3.70 -21.24
N ASP A 50 4.32 -4.22 -20.23
CA ASP A 50 2.95 -3.80 -19.94
C ASP A 50 2.93 -2.41 -19.32
N PHE A 51 3.87 -2.09 -18.44
CA PHE A 51 4.03 -0.79 -17.80
C PHE A 51 4.17 0.33 -18.84
N GLU A 52 5.02 0.13 -19.85
CA GLU A 52 5.24 1.08 -20.93
C GLU A 52 4.02 1.19 -21.86
N LYS A 53 3.35 0.08 -22.16
CA LYS A 53 2.10 0.09 -22.95
C LYS A 53 0.95 0.81 -22.22
N GLN A 54 0.87 0.68 -20.91
CA GLN A 54 -0.12 1.35 -20.08
C GLN A 54 0.09 2.86 -20.07
N GLY A 55 1.35 3.31 -20.15
CA GLY A 55 1.69 4.73 -20.28
C GLY A 55 1.18 5.60 -19.13
N TYR A 56 1.06 6.88 -19.40
CA TYR A 56 0.58 7.89 -18.45
C TYR A 56 -0.16 8.99 -19.21
N PHE A 57 -0.94 9.78 -18.47
CA PHE A 57 -1.65 10.91 -19.03
C PHE A 57 -0.67 12.07 -19.29
N LEU A 58 -0.68 12.61 -20.50
CA LEU A 58 0.12 13.77 -20.88
C LEU A 58 -0.72 14.76 -21.66
N ILE A 59 -0.64 16.03 -21.27
CA ILE A 59 -1.32 17.15 -21.90
C ILE A 59 -0.31 18.24 -22.20
N ASP A 60 -0.44 18.90 -23.35
CA ASP A 60 0.39 20.06 -23.67
C ASP A 60 -0.10 21.34 -22.99
N VAL A 61 0.69 22.41 -23.11
CA VAL A 61 0.34 23.74 -22.56
C VAL A 61 -0.93 24.32 -23.18
N GLY A 62 -1.28 23.90 -24.40
CA GLY A 62 -2.49 24.29 -25.11
C GLY A 62 -3.74 23.48 -24.72
N GLY A 63 -3.61 22.53 -23.79
CA GLY A 63 -4.71 21.67 -23.35
C GLY A 63 -5.01 20.51 -24.29
N LYS A 64 -4.15 20.22 -25.27
CA LYS A 64 -4.29 19.07 -26.16
C LYS A 64 -3.74 17.83 -25.46
N ILE A 65 -4.54 16.78 -25.42
CA ILE A 65 -4.13 15.46 -24.93
C ILE A 65 -3.12 14.88 -25.91
N LEU A 66 -1.92 14.59 -25.42
CA LEU A 66 -0.83 13.97 -26.17
C LEU A 66 -0.82 12.46 -25.96
N GLU A 67 -1.02 12.01 -24.71
CA GLU A 67 -1.08 10.60 -24.34
C GLU A 67 -2.18 10.36 -23.32
N GLU A 68 -2.83 9.21 -23.41
CA GLU A 68 -3.81 8.73 -22.45
C GLU A 68 -3.25 7.50 -21.71
N GLN A 69 -3.50 7.44 -20.39
CA GLN A 69 -3.17 6.26 -19.61
C GLN A 69 -4.15 5.12 -19.94
N LYS A 70 -3.61 4.00 -20.41
CA LYS A 70 -4.36 2.83 -20.92
C LYS A 70 -4.52 1.72 -19.90
N GLY A 71 -3.87 1.82 -18.75
CA GLY A 71 -4.05 0.85 -17.67
C GLY A 71 -3.44 1.27 -16.35
N ILE A 72 -3.59 0.40 -15.36
CA ILE A 72 -3.16 0.63 -13.98
C ILE A 72 -2.45 -0.59 -13.43
N ILE A 73 -1.57 -0.36 -12.47
CA ILE A 73 -0.99 -1.41 -11.63
C ILE A 73 -1.63 -1.35 -10.26
N ARG A 74 -2.18 -2.48 -9.85
CA ARG A 74 -2.64 -2.69 -8.48
C ARG A 74 -1.65 -3.56 -7.73
N SER A 75 -0.94 -2.97 -6.77
CA SER A 75 -0.13 -3.71 -5.81
C SER A 75 -1.00 -4.11 -4.61
N ASN A 76 -0.83 -5.35 -4.16
CA ASN A 76 -1.44 -5.85 -2.93
C ASN A 76 -0.36 -6.56 -2.12
N CYS A 77 -0.39 -6.39 -0.80
CA CYS A 77 0.46 -7.12 0.13
C CYS A 77 -0.40 -7.56 1.30
N ILE A 78 -0.40 -8.87 1.57
CA ILE A 78 -1.22 -9.48 2.64
C ILE A 78 -0.79 -9.02 4.04
N ASP A 79 0.45 -8.58 4.19
CA ASP A 79 1.09 -8.44 5.50
C ASP A 79 1.41 -7.00 5.92
N CYS A 80 1.65 -6.07 4.99
CA CYS A 80 1.98 -4.70 5.37
C CYS A 80 1.77 -3.68 4.25
N LEU A 81 1.25 -2.53 4.65
CA LEU A 81 1.19 -1.31 3.84
C LEU A 81 2.57 -0.86 3.37
N ASP A 82 3.61 -1.07 4.18
CA ASP A 82 4.96 -0.55 3.93
C ASP A 82 5.59 -1.17 2.67
N ARG A 83 5.40 -2.47 2.42
CA ARG A 83 5.85 -3.15 1.19
C ARG A 83 5.14 -2.62 -0.05
N THR A 84 3.82 -2.39 0.07
CA THR A 84 3.02 -1.81 -1.00
C THR A 84 3.52 -0.41 -1.35
N ASN A 85 3.78 0.43 -0.35
CA ASN A 85 4.28 1.79 -0.56
C ASN A 85 5.64 1.80 -1.26
N VAL A 86 6.56 0.92 -0.83
CA VAL A 86 7.89 0.81 -1.45
C VAL A 86 7.80 0.37 -2.92
N THR A 87 6.96 -0.63 -3.24
CA THR A 87 6.75 -1.03 -4.63
C THR A 87 6.12 0.09 -5.46
N GLN A 88 5.13 0.81 -4.91
CA GLN A 88 4.50 1.92 -5.60
C GLN A 88 5.47 3.08 -5.85
N SER A 89 6.29 3.45 -4.85
CA SER A 89 7.29 4.50 -5.01
C SER A 89 8.33 4.16 -6.07
N PHE A 90 8.73 2.88 -6.15
CA PHE A 90 9.65 2.41 -7.19
C PHE A 90 9.03 2.48 -8.59
N LEU A 91 7.79 2.05 -8.77
CA LEU A 91 7.10 2.16 -10.05
C LEU A 91 6.84 3.61 -10.45
N ALA A 92 6.53 4.47 -9.48
CA ALA A 92 6.40 5.89 -9.72
C ALA A 92 7.72 6.53 -10.16
N GLN A 93 8.86 6.08 -9.62
CA GLN A 93 10.17 6.51 -10.07
C GLN A 93 10.39 6.14 -11.54
N LYS A 94 10.07 4.90 -11.94
CA LYS A 94 10.16 4.46 -13.35
C LYS A 94 9.25 5.29 -14.28
N SER A 95 8.03 5.60 -13.83
CA SER A 95 7.11 6.47 -14.58
C SER A 95 7.67 7.88 -14.73
N LEU A 96 8.23 8.45 -13.65
CA LEU A 96 8.82 9.78 -13.65
C LEU A 96 10.06 9.85 -14.55
N ASP A 97 10.92 8.82 -14.54
CA ASP A 97 12.05 8.74 -15.46
C ASP A 97 11.59 8.78 -16.92
N HIS A 98 10.54 8.03 -17.27
CA HIS A 98 9.96 8.06 -18.62
C HIS A 98 9.37 9.43 -18.98
N GLN A 99 8.67 10.08 -18.04
CA GLN A 99 8.12 11.43 -18.21
C GLN A 99 9.21 12.46 -18.45
N LEU A 100 10.25 12.47 -17.61
CA LEU A 100 11.37 13.42 -17.71
C LEU A 100 12.18 13.22 -18.99
N ARG A 101 12.33 11.98 -19.48
CA ARG A 101 12.93 11.70 -20.79
C ARG A 101 12.06 12.21 -21.94
N GLN A 102 10.74 11.99 -21.87
CA GLN A 102 9.82 12.42 -22.92
C GLN A 102 9.79 13.95 -23.10
N ILE A 103 9.94 14.71 -22.01
CA ILE A 103 10.01 16.19 -22.06
C ILE A 103 11.43 16.73 -22.29
N GLY A 104 12.43 15.85 -22.46
CA GLY A 104 13.81 16.22 -22.74
C GLY A 104 14.62 16.77 -21.55
N VAL A 105 14.15 16.55 -20.31
CA VAL A 105 14.90 16.89 -19.10
C VAL A 105 16.01 15.87 -18.81
N LEU A 106 15.72 14.58 -19.05
CA LEU A 106 16.70 13.50 -18.94
C LEU A 106 17.07 12.95 -20.32
N THR A 107 18.32 12.55 -20.49
CA THR A 107 18.76 11.73 -21.62
C THR A 107 18.28 10.28 -21.47
N SER A 108 18.36 9.48 -22.54
CA SER A 108 17.92 8.08 -22.53
C SER A 108 18.66 7.20 -21.52
N SER A 109 19.88 7.57 -21.12
CA SER A 109 20.70 6.86 -20.14
C SER A 109 20.54 7.38 -18.71
N GLU A 110 19.94 8.54 -18.52
CA GLU A 110 19.81 9.15 -17.19
C GLU A 110 18.52 8.70 -16.49
N CYS A 111 18.59 8.69 -15.16
CA CYS A 111 17.46 8.44 -14.26
C CYS A 111 17.49 9.51 -13.16
N ILE A 112 16.34 9.82 -12.56
CA ILE A 112 16.23 10.79 -11.47
C ILE A 112 17.14 10.43 -10.30
N SER A 113 17.42 9.14 -10.07
CA SER A 113 18.31 8.69 -9.00
C SER A 113 19.76 9.17 -9.13
N MET A 114 20.17 9.63 -10.31
CA MET A 114 21.48 10.24 -10.54
C MET A 114 21.56 11.69 -10.00
N PHE A 115 20.42 12.31 -9.69
CA PHE A 115 20.32 13.70 -9.21
C PHE A 115 19.90 13.72 -7.74
N ASP A 116 20.89 13.73 -6.83
CA ASP A 116 20.65 13.50 -5.40
C ASP A 116 19.63 14.45 -4.77
N GLU A 117 19.68 15.75 -5.09
CA GLU A 117 18.76 16.73 -4.51
C GLU A 117 17.30 16.48 -4.91
N ASP A 118 17.04 16.24 -6.19
CA ASP A 118 15.69 16.01 -6.72
C ASP A 118 15.18 14.62 -6.35
N TYR A 119 16.06 13.62 -6.38
CA TYR A 119 15.73 12.28 -5.92
C TYR A 119 15.39 12.27 -4.43
N ARG A 120 16.05 13.08 -3.61
CA ARG A 120 15.69 13.25 -2.20
C ARG A 120 14.30 13.87 -2.03
N LYS A 121 13.93 14.88 -2.83
CA LYS A 121 12.57 15.46 -2.81
C LYS A 121 11.53 14.40 -3.16
N PHE A 122 11.77 13.62 -4.21
CA PHE A 122 10.90 12.52 -4.62
C PHE A 122 10.71 11.49 -3.49
N ARG A 123 11.82 11.05 -2.87
CA ARG A 123 11.80 10.12 -1.73
C ARG A 123 11.07 10.67 -0.52
N THR A 124 11.27 11.94 -0.19
CA THR A 124 10.57 12.59 0.93
C THR A 124 9.07 12.64 0.68
N LEU A 125 8.62 12.99 -0.53
CA LEU A 125 7.20 12.99 -0.89
C LEU A 125 6.55 11.61 -0.68
N TRP A 126 7.20 10.55 -1.17
CA TRP A 126 6.69 9.18 -1.00
C TRP A 126 6.75 8.67 0.44
N ALA A 127 7.71 9.14 1.23
CA ALA A 127 7.77 8.83 2.66
C ALA A 127 6.61 9.49 3.41
N GLU A 128 6.30 10.75 3.09
CA GLU A 128 5.20 11.51 3.71
C GLU A 128 3.84 10.95 3.31
N GLN A 129 3.64 10.64 2.02
CA GLN A 129 2.45 9.94 1.56
C GLN A 129 2.27 8.59 2.28
N GLY A 130 3.33 7.82 2.43
CA GLY A 130 3.30 6.56 3.19
C GLY A 130 2.90 6.77 4.65
N ASP A 131 3.48 7.78 5.30
CA ASP A 131 3.18 8.17 6.68
C ASP A 131 1.70 8.56 6.85
N ASP A 132 1.13 9.31 5.91
CA ASP A 132 -0.26 9.75 5.94
C ASP A 132 -1.24 8.58 5.71
N ILE A 133 -0.97 7.71 4.73
CA ILE A 133 -1.81 6.51 4.48
C ILE A 133 -1.73 5.57 5.70
N SER A 134 -0.57 5.45 6.32
CA SER A 134 -0.43 4.66 7.55
C SER A 134 -1.19 5.28 8.71
N LEU A 135 -1.17 6.61 8.84
CA LEU A 135 -1.91 7.30 9.89
C LEU A 135 -3.40 7.05 9.72
N GLU A 136 -3.91 7.14 8.50
CA GLU A 136 -5.28 6.76 8.20
C GLU A 136 -5.52 5.29 8.53
N TYR A 137 -4.75 4.36 7.96
CA TYR A 137 -5.03 2.93 8.07
C TYR A 137 -4.84 2.34 9.48
N ALA A 138 -3.81 2.78 10.20
CA ALA A 138 -3.38 2.17 11.46
C ALA A 138 -3.31 3.16 12.64
N GLY A 139 -3.65 4.44 12.43
CA GLY A 139 -3.56 5.49 13.45
C GLY A 139 -2.13 5.84 13.89
N THR A 140 -1.12 5.40 13.14
CA THR A 140 0.29 5.69 13.38
C THR A 140 0.99 6.01 12.07
N HIS A 141 2.12 6.72 12.11
CA HIS A 141 2.99 6.85 10.94
C HIS A 141 3.48 5.50 10.40
N ALA A 142 3.99 5.50 9.16
CA ALA A 142 4.42 4.29 8.47
C ALA A 142 5.66 3.70 9.16
N LEU A 143 5.75 2.37 9.15
CA LEU A 143 7.00 1.73 9.55
C LEU A 143 7.96 1.82 8.37
N LYS A 144 9.25 1.95 8.66
CA LYS A 144 10.31 2.11 7.67
C LYS A 144 10.19 3.40 6.85
N GLY A 145 9.56 4.47 7.36
CA GLY A 145 9.55 5.76 6.67
C GLY A 145 10.95 6.28 6.32
N ASP A 146 11.94 5.98 7.17
CA ASP A 146 13.35 6.31 6.94
C ASP A 146 13.97 5.58 5.75
N LEU A 147 13.48 4.39 5.43
CA LEU A 147 13.94 3.65 4.28
C LEU A 147 13.47 4.31 2.99
N VAL A 148 12.21 4.77 2.95
CA VAL A 148 11.69 5.52 1.80
C VAL A 148 12.39 6.88 1.69
N ARG A 149 12.61 7.57 2.82
CA ARG A 149 13.21 8.90 2.86
C ARG A 149 14.72 8.90 2.56
N TYR A 150 15.46 7.90 3.04
CA TYR A 150 16.93 7.90 3.01
C TYR A 150 17.56 6.68 2.32
N GLY A 151 16.77 5.71 1.84
CA GLY A 151 17.28 4.48 1.21
C GLY A 151 17.95 3.50 2.18
N ARG A 152 18.02 3.84 3.47
CA ARG A 152 18.58 3.00 4.53
C ARG A 152 17.83 3.22 5.83
N GLN A 153 17.68 2.16 6.62
CA GLN A 153 17.08 2.26 7.94
C GLN A 153 18.08 2.89 8.92
N THR A 154 17.71 4.00 9.55
CA THR A 154 18.55 4.63 10.58
C THR A 154 18.21 4.07 11.97
N LEU A 155 19.13 4.15 12.92
CA LEU A 155 18.90 3.73 14.32
C LEU A 155 17.73 4.49 14.97
N ALA A 156 17.59 5.79 14.66
CA ALA A 156 16.47 6.60 15.13
C ALA A 156 15.16 6.17 14.45
N GLY A 157 15.20 5.85 13.16
CA GLY A 157 14.08 5.28 12.41
C GLY A 157 13.62 3.95 12.98
N ALA A 158 14.53 3.06 13.33
CA ALA A 158 14.20 1.77 13.96
C ALA A 158 13.49 1.92 15.32
N ILE A 159 13.86 2.94 16.11
CA ILE A 159 13.18 3.24 17.39
C ILE A 159 11.78 3.83 17.13
N LYS A 160 11.65 4.74 16.16
CA LYS A 160 10.34 5.30 15.73
C LYS A 160 9.42 4.21 15.18
N ASP A 161 9.99 3.27 14.42
CA ASP A 161 9.30 2.09 13.92
C ASP A 161 8.84 1.20 15.08
N GLY A 162 9.69 0.97 16.08
CA GLY A 162 9.31 0.22 17.30
C GLY A 162 8.14 0.85 18.06
N MET A 163 8.16 2.17 18.27
CA MET A 163 7.06 2.89 18.94
C MET A 163 5.77 2.88 18.11
N SER A 164 5.89 2.99 16.79
CA SER A 164 4.74 2.90 15.88
C SER A 164 4.17 1.48 15.86
N ALA A 165 5.00 0.45 15.87
CA ALA A 165 4.55 -0.95 15.96
C ALA A 165 3.84 -1.24 17.29
N LEU A 166 4.33 -0.71 18.41
CA LEU A 166 3.66 -0.80 19.71
C LEU A 166 2.33 -0.04 19.73
N SER A 167 2.29 1.15 19.13
CA SER A 167 1.05 1.93 19.00
C SER A 167 0.03 1.21 18.11
N ARG A 168 0.47 0.62 16.98
CA ARG A 168 -0.37 -0.21 16.10
C ARG A 168 -0.90 -1.45 16.84
N TYR A 169 -0.07 -2.08 17.67
CA TYR A 169 -0.51 -3.22 18.48
C TYR A 169 -1.60 -2.79 19.48
N TYR A 170 -1.46 -1.63 20.12
CA TYR A 170 -2.46 -1.10 21.03
C TYR A 170 -3.75 -0.70 20.29
N LEU A 171 -3.65 0.08 19.20
CA LEU A 171 -4.81 0.55 18.45
C LEU A 171 -5.63 -0.61 17.85
N ASN A 172 -4.96 -1.59 17.25
CA ASN A 172 -5.61 -2.75 16.65
C ASN A 172 -6.30 -3.64 17.68
N ASN A 173 -5.81 -3.72 18.93
CA ASN A 173 -6.41 -4.57 19.96
C ASN A 173 -7.50 -3.85 20.77
N PHE A 174 -7.43 -2.53 20.91
CA PHE A 174 -8.29 -1.80 21.85
C PHE A 174 -9.22 -0.76 21.21
N HIS A 175 -8.94 -0.29 20.00
CA HIS A 175 -9.70 0.77 19.32
C HIS A 175 -10.35 0.33 18.00
N ASP A 176 -10.01 -0.86 17.48
CA ASP A 176 -10.49 -1.34 16.18
C ASP A 176 -12.00 -1.61 16.17
N GLY A 177 -12.58 -2.08 17.28
CA GLY A 177 -14.03 -2.26 17.40
C GLY A 177 -14.82 -0.97 17.17
N ILE A 178 -14.41 0.11 17.84
CA ILE A 178 -15.03 1.44 17.70
C ILE A 178 -14.88 1.98 16.28
N ARG A 179 -13.77 1.66 15.61
CA ARG A 179 -13.52 2.07 14.23
C ARG A 179 -14.40 1.31 13.24
N GLN A 180 -14.54 0.00 13.42
CA GLN A 180 -15.45 -0.82 12.62
C GLN A 180 -16.90 -0.36 12.81
N ASP A 181 -17.30 -0.08 14.05
CA ASP A 181 -18.63 0.46 14.39
C ASP A 181 -18.91 1.81 13.71
N ALA A 182 -17.90 2.69 13.63
CA ALA A 182 -18.01 3.96 12.92
C ALA A 182 -18.15 3.78 11.40
N ILE A 183 -17.39 2.84 10.81
CA ILE A 183 -17.47 2.50 9.39
C ILE A 183 -18.83 1.90 9.06
N ASP A 184 -19.34 0.98 9.88
CA ASP A 184 -20.64 0.34 9.69
C ASP A 184 -21.80 1.34 9.83
N LEU A 185 -21.66 2.33 10.71
CA LEU A 185 -22.62 3.44 10.82
C LEU A 185 -22.64 4.33 9.57
N VAL A 186 -21.46 4.75 9.08
CA VAL A 186 -21.37 5.67 7.93
C VAL A 186 -21.70 4.97 6.60
N SER A 187 -21.35 3.70 6.47
CA SER A 187 -21.68 2.88 5.29
C SER A 187 -23.15 2.43 5.24
N GLY A 188 -23.91 2.64 6.33
CA GLY A 188 -25.33 2.27 6.42
C GLY A 188 -25.57 0.79 6.75
N HIS A 189 -24.53 0.07 7.18
CA HIS A 189 -24.61 -1.32 7.60
C HIS A 189 -25.12 -1.46 9.06
N TYR A 190 -25.14 -0.35 9.81
CA TYR A 190 -25.78 -0.25 11.12
C TYR A 190 -27.14 0.47 11.04
N THR A 191 -28.21 -0.21 11.47
CA THR A 191 -29.56 0.41 11.59
C THR A 191 -29.73 1.02 12.97
N VAL A 192 -29.81 2.36 13.03
CA VAL A 192 -29.94 3.10 14.30
C VAL A 192 -31.29 2.81 14.96
N ASN A 193 -31.27 2.08 16.08
CA ASN A 193 -32.44 1.86 16.92
C ASN A 193 -32.43 2.83 18.11
N ARG A 194 -33.46 3.68 18.23
CA ARG A 194 -33.58 4.66 19.33
C ARG A 194 -33.69 4.02 20.72
N ASN A 195 -34.08 2.74 20.79
CA ASN A 195 -34.20 1.98 22.04
C ASN A 195 -33.08 0.94 22.21
N GLY A 196 -32.12 0.87 21.26
CA GLY A 196 -30.97 -0.02 21.31
C GLY A 196 -29.77 0.62 22.00
N LEU A 197 -28.83 -0.20 22.45
CA LEU A 197 -27.55 0.28 22.98
C LEU A 197 -26.74 0.93 21.84
N SER A 198 -26.05 2.03 22.15
CA SER A 198 -25.15 2.70 21.20
C SER A 198 -24.00 1.78 20.82
N PRO A 199 -23.59 1.73 19.54
CA PRO A 199 -22.45 0.91 19.12
C PRO A 199 -21.13 1.46 19.72
N PHE A 200 -21.08 2.73 20.13
CA PHE A 200 -19.88 3.35 20.71
C PHE A 200 -19.72 3.14 22.22
N GLN A 201 -20.33 2.11 22.80
CA GLN A 201 -20.15 1.83 24.22
C GLN A 201 -18.80 1.13 24.47
N LEU A 202 -17.87 1.86 25.09
CA LEU A 202 -16.65 1.32 25.69
C LEU A 202 -17.01 0.47 26.92
N ASN A 203 -17.51 -0.75 26.71
CA ASN A 203 -17.64 -1.71 27.80
C ASN A 203 -16.26 -2.33 28.05
N GLY A 204 -15.64 -1.90 29.15
CA GLY A 204 -14.48 -2.57 29.70
C GLY A 204 -14.82 -4.03 30.04
N PHE A 205 -13.93 -4.93 29.63
CA PHE A 205 -13.89 -6.35 30.00
C PHE A 205 -15.17 -7.17 29.75
N ASP A 206 -15.23 -7.80 28.57
CA ASP A 206 -15.89 -9.10 28.39
C ASP A 206 -15.13 -9.92 27.34
N SER A 207 -14.10 -10.64 27.80
CA SER A 207 -13.11 -11.31 26.97
C SER A 207 -13.51 -12.69 26.41
N LEU A 208 -14.78 -13.13 26.48
CA LEU A 208 -15.11 -14.53 26.17
C LEU A 208 -16.44 -14.83 25.46
N SER A 209 -17.27 -13.84 25.08
CA SER A 209 -18.57 -14.13 24.43
C SER A 209 -18.69 -13.72 22.95
N GLY A 210 -17.75 -12.93 22.41
CA GLY A 210 -17.82 -12.46 21.01
C GLY A 210 -17.47 -13.49 19.93
N MET A 211 -17.05 -14.70 20.29
CA MET A 211 -16.42 -15.65 19.36
C MET A 211 -17.38 -16.41 18.41
N VAL A 212 -18.72 -16.22 18.51
CA VAL A 212 -19.68 -17.07 17.78
C VAL A 212 -20.64 -16.28 16.85
N GLY A 213 -20.58 -14.95 16.81
CA GLY A 213 -21.56 -14.12 16.08
C GLY A 213 -21.16 -13.59 14.70
N CYS A 214 -19.86 -13.54 14.36
CA CYS A 214 -19.38 -12.77 13.21
C CYS A 214 -19.25 -13.61 11.93
N CYS A 215 -20.32 -14.30 11.55
CA CYS A 215 -20.42 -15.02 10.27
C CYS A 215 -21.74 -14.67 9.58
N ARG A 216 -21.84 -13.45 9.05
CA ARG A 216 -22.82 -13.09 8.01
C ARG A 216 -22.36 -11.83 7.26
N LEU A 217 -21.75 -12.09 6.10
CA LEU A 217 -21.59 -11.23 4.92
C LEU A 217 -21.46 -9.72 5.16
N CYS A 218 -20.21 -9.27 5.28
CA CYS A 218 -19.61 -8.37 4.32
C CYS A 218 -18.21 -8.90 3.99
N SER A 219 -17.99 -9.28 2.74
CA SER A 219 -16.70 -9.75 2.23
C SER A 219 -15.72 -8.57 2.13
N PHE A 220 -15.22 -8.08 3.27
CA PHE A 220 -14.08 -7.18 3.35
C PHE A 220 -13.30 -7.35 4.67
N ILE A 221 -13.04 -8.59 5.09
CA ILE A 221 -11.92 -8.88 6.00
C ILE A 221 -11.45 -10.31 5.59
N TRP A 222 -10.16 -10.66 5.51
CA TRP A 222 -9.36 -10.91 6.69
C TRP A 222 -7.87 -11.02 6.36
N LYS A 223 -7.12 -10.18 7.07
CA LYS A 223 -5.83 -10.46 7.70
C LYS A 223 -5.85 -11.86 8.35
N MET A 224 -4.71 -12.55 8.36
CA MET A 224 -4.28 -13.25 9.58
C MET A 224 -3.11 -12.48 10.15
#